data_AF-A0A1V5JW35-F1
#
_entry.id   AF-A0A1V5JW35-F1
#
_cell.length_a   1.000
_cell.length_b   1.000
_cell.length_c   1.000
_cell.angle_alpha   90.00
_cell.angle_beta   90.00
_cell.angle_gamma   90.00
#
_symmetry.space_group_name_H-M   'P 1'
#
loop_
_entity.id
_entity.type
_entity.pdbx_description
1 polymer ?
#
loop_
_entity_poly.entity_id
_entity_poly.type
_entity_poly.pdbx_seq_one_letter_code
_entity_poly.pdbx_strand_id
1 'polypeptide(L)'
;MTPILIRHYVHPQRSEAENATGLTLGRLISAHAPRFAALDLSLDLEVVPCDAPEERNRVTFSYPMPSEDDEPPQERERSLEDLLGLGVVVSPGAAHRTLVYEGQSYDAIPPGLLADGLLRVAMALMGGGGCGSSCAGCQGCGA
;
A
#
# COMPACT_ATOMS: atom_id res chain seq x y z
N MET A 1 -16.13 -9.19 -4.26
CA MET A 1 -14.79 -8.63 -4.42
C MET A 1 -14.71 -7.24 -3.82
N THR A 2 -13.95 -7.12 -2.74
CA THR A 2 -13.64 -5.87 -2.07
C THR A 2 -12.47 -5.18 -2.76
N PRO A 3 -12.64 -3.94 -3.27
CA PRO A 3 -11.57 -3.26 -3.98
C PRO A 3 -10.54 -2.64 -3.04
N ILE A 4 -9.26 -2.81 -3.38
CA ILE A 4 -8.14 -2.04 -2.85
C ILE A 4 -7.61 -1.19 -3.99
N LEU A 5 -7.82 0.12 -3.90
CA LEU A 5 -7.32 1.07 -4.87
C LEU A 5 -5.96 1.60 -4.41
N ILE A 6 -4.93 1.32 -5.21
CA ILE A 6 -3.58 1.78 -4.98
C ILE A 6 -3.37 3.03 -5.84
N ARG A 7 -3.09 4.18 -5.23
CA ARG A 7 -2.81 5.41 -5.96
C ARG A 7 -1.33 5.72 -5.93
N HIS A 8 -0.76 5.98 -7.10
CA HIS A 8 0.63 6.44 -7.24
C HIS A 8 0.65 7.87 -7.78
N TYR A 9 1.11 8.79 -6.95
CA TYR A 9 1.15 10.22 -7.26
C TYR A 9 2.43 10.53 -8.03
N VAL A 10 2.30 11.04 -9.24
CA VAL A 10 3.44 11.31 -10.13
C VAL A 10 3.27 12.62 -10.85
N HIS A 11 4.38 13.28 -11.15
CA HIS A 11 4.33 14.41 -12.07
C HIS A 11 4.11 13.96 -13.52
N PRO A 12 3.45 14.77 -14.37
CA PRO A 12 3.29 14.45 -15.80
C PRO A 12 4.62 14.17 -16.51
N GLN A 13 5.68 14.89 -16.12
CA GLN A 13 7.07 14.58 -16.51
C GLN A 13 7.71 13.78 -15.38
N ARG A 14 7.54 12.46 -15.43
CA ARG A 14 8.02 11.53 -14.41
C ARG A 14 9.55 11.50 -14.34
N SER A 15 10.08 11.55 -13.13
CA SER A 15 11.47 11.22 -12.83
C SER A 15 11.74 9.72 -12.98
N GLU A 16 13.01 9.34 -13.05
CA GLU A 16 13.42 7.92 -13.09
C GLU A 16 12.92 7.15 -11.86
N ALA A 17 12.95 7.77 -10.68
CA ALA A 17 12.47 7.19 -9.44
C ALA A 17 10.96 6.92 -9.47
N GLU A 18 10.16 7.88 -9.93
CA GLU A 18 8.70 7.70 -10.12
C GLU A 18 8.43 6.58 -11.12
N ASN A 19 9.16 6.51 -12.24
CA ASN A 19 9.02 5.41 -13.21
C ASN A 19 9.36 4.05 -12.59
N ALA A 20 10.43 3.96 -11.81
CA ALA A 20 10.84 2.73 -11.14
C ALA A 20 9.81 2.26 -10.11
N THR A 21 9.25 3.17 -9.30
CA THR A 21 8.15 2.86 -8.37
C THR A 21 6.92 2.34 -9.13
N GLY A 22 6.51 3.03 -10.20
CA GLY A 22 5.34 2.64 -10.99
C GLY A 22 5.48 1.27 -11.66
N LEU A 23 6.66 0.96 -12.22
CA LEU A 23 6.96 -0.37 -12.76
C LEU A 23 6.91 -1.46 -11.68
N THR A 24 7.41 -1.14 -10.48
CA THR A 24 7.41 -2.07 -9.35
C THR A 24 5.99 -2.36 -8.88
N LEU A 25 5.16 -1.32 -8.73
CA LEU A 25 3.73 -1.46 -8.42
C LEU A 25 3.00 -2.34 -9.44
N GLY A 26 3.17 -2.07 -10.73
CA GLY A 26 2.53 -2.86 -11.79
C GLY A 26 2.92 -4.35 -11.76
N ARG A 27 4.21 -4.64 -11.53
CA ARG A 27 4.70 -6.03 -11.37
C ARG A 27 4.13 -6.70 -10.12
N LEU A 28 4.12 -5.98 -9.00
CA LEU A 28 3.62 -6.48 -7.74
C LEU A 28 2.12 -6.81 -7.83
N ILE A 29 1.31 -5.90 -8.35
CA ILE A 29 -0.12 -6.13 -8.55
C ILE A 29 -0.36 -7.33 -9.46
N SER A 30 0.33 -7.41 -10.60
CA SER A 30 0.19 -8.55 -11.53
C SER A 30 0.56 -9.89 -10.88
N ALA A 31 1.61 -9.91 -10.05
CA ALA A 31 2.07 -11.13 -9.38
C ALA A 31 1.16 -11.57 -8.23
N HIS A 32 0.53 -10.61 -7.53
CA HIS A 32 -0.27 -10.89 -6.33
C HIS A 32 -1.79 -10.93 -6.60
N ALA A 33 -2.28 -10.35 -7.69
CA ALA A 33 -3.71 -10.32 -8.03
C ALA A 33 -4.41 -11.69 -7.94
N PRO A 34 -3.83 -12.82 -8.43
CA PRO A 34 -4.50 -14.12 -8.31
C PRO A 34 -4.70 -14.57 -6.85
N ARG A 35 -3.73 -14.25 -5.98
CA ARG A 35 -3.80 -14.61 -4.55
C ARG A 35 -4.80 -13.73 -3.80
N PHE A 36 -4.87 -12.45 -4.14
CA PHE A 36 -5.85 -11.52 -3.59
C PHE A 36 -7.28 -11.85 -4.06
N ALA A 37 -7.44 -12.23 -5.33
CA ALA A 37 -8.74 -12.68 -5.87
C ALA A 37 -9.27 -13.93 -5.14
N ALA A 38 -8.39 -14.85 -4.73
CA ALA A 38 -8.77 -16.00 -3.91
C ALA A 38 -9.28 -15.61 -2.50
N LEU A 39 -8.99 -14.39 -2.05
CA LEU A 39 -9.48 -13.80 -0.79
C LEU A 39 -10.69 -12.88 -1.01
N ASP A 40 -11.30 -12.90 -2.21
CA ASP A 40 -12.34 -11.95 -2.64
C ASP A 40 -11.88 -10.48 -2.58
N LEU A 41 -10.59 -10.21 -2.82
CA LEU A 41 -10.02 -8.86 -2.93
C LEU A 41 -9.62 -8.56 -4.38
N SER A 42 -9.88 -7.34 -4.86
CA SER A 42 -9.34 -6.85 -6.14
C SER A 42 -8.31 -5.75 -5.93
N LEU A 43 -7.30 -5.69 -6.80
CA LEU A 43 -6.22 -4.71 -6.75
C LEU A 43 -6.28 -3.84 -8.00
N ASP A 44 -6.44 -2.54 -7.82
CA ASP A 44 -6.46 -1.56 -8.90
C ASP A 44 -5.34 -0.54 -8.70
N LEU A 45 -4.69 -0.14 -9.80
CA LEU A 45 -3.65 0.89 -9.79
C LEU A 45 -4.15 2.13 -10.52
N GLU A 46 -4.23 3.24 -9.81
CA GLU A 46 -4.51 4.55 -10.38
C GLU A 46 -3.24 5.42 -10.29
N VAL A 47 -2.91 6.08 -11.40
CA VAL A 47 -1.84 7.07 -11.43
C VAL A 47 -2.44 8.45 -11.32
N VAL A 48 -2.07 9.17 -10.27
CA VAL A 48 -2.62 10.50 -9.96
C VAL A 48 -1.60 11.57 -10.36
N PRO A 49 -1.91 12.47 -11.30
CA PRO A 49 -1.02 13.57 -11.63
C PRO A 49 -0.87 14.52 -10.43
N CYS A 50 0.37 14.87 -10.09
CA CYS A 50 0.67 15.72 -8.95
C CYS A 50 1.93 16.56 -9.20
N ASP A 51 1.84 17.87 -8.92
CA ASP A 51 2.94 18.81 -9.10
C ASP A 51 3.71 19.11 -7.81
N ALA A 52 3.10 18.85 -6.64
CA ALA A 52 3.68 19.15 -5.34
C ALA A 52 4.80 18.14 -4.98
N PRO A 53 6.07 18.56 -4.84
CA PRO A 53 7.19 17.66 -4.57
C PRO A 53 7.01 16.75 -3.34
N GLU A 54 6.33 17.26 -2.31
CA GLU A 54 6.01 16.55 -1.07
C GLU A 54 5.00 15.40 -1.24
N GLU A 55 4.19 15.46 -2.29
CA GLU A 55 3.21 14.43 -2.65
C GLU A 55 3.69 13.55 -3.80
N ARG A 56 4.69 14.00 -4.58
CA ARG A 56 5.24 13.22 -5.69
C ARG A 56 5.91 11.95 -5.20
N ASN A 57 5.72 10.89 -5.97
CA ASN A 57 6.10 9.51 -5.66
C ASN A 57 5.40 8.94 -4.41
N ARG A 58 4.30 9.55 -3.94
CA ARG A 58 3.47 9.00 -2.88
C ARG A 58 2.70 7.77 -3.35
N VAL A 59 2.54 6.81 -2.44
CA VAL A 59 1.65 5.67 -2.63
C VAL A 59 0.63 5.65 -1.50
N THR A 60 -0.65 5.64 -1.86
CA THR A 60 -1.76 5.46 -0.91
C THR A 60 -2.58 4.23 -1.27
N PHE A 61 -3.27 3.69 -0.27
CA PHE A 61 -4.16 2.55 -0.37
C PHE A 61 -5.52 2.97 0.14
N SER A 62 -6.54 2.89 -0.71
CA SER A 62 -7.93 3.16 -0.39
C SER A 62 -8.72 1.86 -0.41
N TYR A 63 -9.45 1.60 0.68
CA TYR A 63 -10.17 0.36 0.88
C TYR A 63 -11.36 0.59 1.82
N PRO A 64 -12.47 -0.16 1.66
CA PRO A 64 -13.62 -0.03 2.54
C PRO A 64 -13.31 -0.67 3.90
N MET A 65 -13.50 0.07 4.98
CA MET A 65 -13.50 -0.52 6.32
C MET A 65 -14.90 -1.07 6.64
N PRO A 66 -14.99 -2.28 7.21
CA PRO A 66 -16.25 -2.73 7.78
C PRO A 66 -16.65 -1.78 8.91
N SER A 67 -17.87 -1.28 8.83
CA SER A 67 -18.56 -0.55 9.90
C SER A 67 -19.14 -1.55 10.89
N GLU A 68 -19.08 -1.21 12.18
CA GLU A 68 -19.92 -1.85 13.19
C GLU A 68 -21.30 -1.16 13.14
N ASP A 69 -22.39 -1.93 13.24
CA ASP A 69 -23.80 -1.47 13.32
C ASP A 69 -24.37 -0.69 12.10
N ASP A 70 -24.92 -1.38 11.09
CA ASP A 70 -25.83 -0.86 10.02
C ASP A 70 -25.39 0.45 9.28
N GLU A 71 -24.19 0.96 9.53
CA GLU A 71 -23.62 2.12 8.86
C GLU A 71 -23.03 1.70 7.50
N PRO A 72 -23.06 2.57 6.48
CA PRO A 72 -22.37 2.28 5.24
C PRO A 72 -20.85 2.14 5.49
N PRO A 73 -20.16 1.22 4.79
CA PRO A 73 -18.71 1.07 4.90
C PRO A 73 -18.02 2.41 4.65
N GLN A 74 -17.12 2.80 5.55
CA GLN A 74 -16.34 4.02 5.37
C GLN A 74 -15.10 3.73 4.52
N GLU A 75 -14.88 4.52 3.47
CA GLU A 75 -13.65 4.43 2.69
C GLU A 75 -12.49 4.98 3.50
N ARG A 76 -11.48 4.14 3.73
CA ARG A 76 -10.26 4.52 4.43
C ARG A 76 -9.13 4.64 3.42
N GLU A 77 -8.45 5.78 3.44
CA GLU A 77 -7.21 5.98 2.70
C GLU A 77 -6.03 6.06 3.69
N ARG A 78 -4.95 5.32 3.41
CA ARG A 78 -3.69 5.42 4.16
C ARG A 78 -2.50 5.47 3.23
N SER A 79 -1.53 6.31 3.57
CA SER A 79 -0.25 6.32 2.86
C SER A 79 0.63 5.13 3.26
N LEU A 80 1.58 4.77 2.40
CA LEU A 80 2.56 3.72 2.68
C LEU A 80 3.38 4.06 3.95
N GLU A 81 3.80 5.31 4.08
CA GLU A 81 4.55 5.79 5.25
C GLU A 81 3.74 5.70 6.53
N ASP A 82 2.43 5.99 6.51
CA ASP A 82 1.57 5.82 7.68
C ASP A 82 1.36 4.35 8.03
N LEU A 83 1.26 3.47 7.04
CA LEU A 83 1.07 2.04 7.24
C LEU A 83 2.29 1.38 7.88
N LEU A 84 3.49 1.82 7.48
CA LEU A 84 4.76 1.20 7.86
C LEU A 84 5.54 1.98 8.92
N GLY A 85 5.12 3.22 9.23
CA GLY A 85 5.84 4.12 10.14
C GLY A 85 7.15 4.66 9.54
N LEU A 86 7.13 5.01 8.25
CA LEU A 86 8.32 5.51 7.54
C LEU A 86 8.52 7.01 7.77
N GLY A 87 9.77 7.45 7.74
CA GLY A 87 10.09 8.86 7.60
C GLY A 87 9.88 9.34 6.16
N VAL A 88 9.53 10.61 5.99
CA VAL A 88 9.47 11.27 4.68
C VAL A 88 10.32 12.53 4.74
N VAL A 89 11.16 12.72 3.73
CA VAL A 89 12.00 13.91 3.60
C VAL A 89 11.84 14.47 2.19
N VAL A 90 11.75 15.80 2.09
CA VAL A 90 11.79 16.52 0.82
C VAL A 90 13.00 17.44 0.88
N SER A 91 14.05 17.10 0.16
CA SER A 91 15.25 17.94 0.14
C SER A 91 14.98 19.22 -0.67
N PRO A 92 15.55 20.37 -0.30
CA PRO A 92 15.40 21.60 -1.08
C PRO A 92 15.83 21.38 -2.54
N GLY A 93 14.95 21.71 -3.49
CA GLY A 93 15.19 21.51 -4.92
C GLY A 93 15.00 20.08 -5.42
N ALA A 94 14.58 19.14 -4.57
CA ALA A 94 14.23 17.80 -4.99
C ALA A 94 12.95 17.81 -5.84
N ALA A 95 12.91 16.93 -6.85
CA ALA A 95 11.74 16.78 -7.69
C ALA A 95 10.60 16.05 -6.96
N HIS A 96 10.90 15.20 -6.00
CA HIS A 96 9.95 14.35 -5.28
C HIS A 96 10.41 14.10 -3.84
N ARG A 97 9.52 13.52 -3.05
CA ARG A 97 9.81 13.08 -1.68
C ARG A 97 10.62 11.78 -1.67
N THR A 98 11.42 11.62 -0.62
CA THR A 98 12.24 10.43 -0.35
C THR A 98 11.72 9.74 0.91
N LEU A 99 11.57 8.41 0.88
CA LEU A 99 11.21 7.64 2.06
C LEU A 99 12.45 7.28 2.86
N VAL A 100 12.36 7.33 4.18
CA VAL A 100 13.44 6.96 5.10
C VAL A 100 13.00 5.79 5.97
N TYR A 101 13.77 4.71 5.95
CA TYR A 101 13.50 3.50 6.73
C TYR A 101 14.81 2.86 7.18
N GLU A 102 14.94 2.58 8.49
CA GLU A 102 16.12 1.95 9.09
C GLU A 102 17.46 2.60 8.71
N GLY A 103 17.48 3.94 8.62
CA GLY A 103 18.68 4.72 8.26
C GLY A 103 19.02 4.70 6.77
N GLN A 104 18.19 4.08 5.93
CA GLN A 104 18.30 4.11 4.47
C GLN A 104 17.29 5.09 3.87
N SER A 105 17.66 5.72 2.76
CA SER A 105 16.83 6.65 2.01
C SER A 105 16.49 6.06 0.64
N TYR A 106 15.23 6.17 0.24
CA TYR A 106 14.68 5.57 -0.97
C TYR A 106 13.97 6.62 -1.81
N ASP A 107 14.59 6.99 -2.93
CA ASP A 107 13.95 7.84 -3.94
C ASP A 107 12.94 7.03 -4.77
N ALA A 108 13.29 5.80 -5.16
CA ALA A 108 12.35 4.83 -5.71
C ALA A 108 11.91 3.86 -4.60
N ILE A 109 10.61 3.59 -4.51
CA ILE A 109 10.09 2.74 -3.43
C ILE A 109 10.43 1.27 -3.72
N PRO A 110 11.15 0.57 -2.82
CA PRO A 110 11.52 -0.82 -3.04
C PRO A 110 10.29 -1.75 -2.99
N PRO A 111 10.31 -2.87 -3.73
CA PRO A 111 9.19 -3.81 -3.79
C PRO A 111 8.81 -4.39 -2.42
N GLY A 112 9.78 -4.57 -1.52
CA GLY A 112 9.53 -5.09 -0.18
C GLY A 112 8.61 -4.18 0.65
N LEU A 113 8.82 -2.86 0.59
CA LEU A 113 7.97 -1.90 1.30
C LEU A 113 6.56 -1.87 0.69
N LEU A 114 6.46 -1.85 -0.64
CA LEU A 114 5.15 -1.88 -1.32
C LEU A 114 4.37 -3.16 -0.98
N ALA A 115 5.05 -4.30 -0.92
CA ALA A 115 4.43 -5.57 -0.56
C ALA A 115 3.96 -5.58 0.90
N ASP A 116 4.76 -5.06 1.84
CA ASP A 116 4.37 -4.99 3.26
C ASP A 116 3.16 -4.06 3.46
N GLY A 117 3.16 -2.89 2.80
CA GLY A 117 2.03 -1.98 2.82
C GLY A 117 0.74 -2.64 2.32
N LEU A 118 0.81 -3.33 1.19
CA LEU A 118 -0.33 -4.05 0.62
C LEU A 118 -0.82 -5.18 1.53
N LEU A 119 0.10 -5.93 2.16
CA LEU A 119 -0.24 -7.01 3.07
C LEU A 119 -0.95 -6.49 4.33
N ARG A 120 -0.50 -5.37 4.90
CA ARG A 120 -1.16 -4.74 6.05
C ARG A 120 -2.59 -4.31 5.74
N VAL A 121 -2.83 -3.78 4.54
CA VAL A 121 -4.19 -3.44 4.07
C VAL A 121 -5.05 -4.70 3.94
N ALA A 122 -4.53 -5.75 3.31
CA ALA A 122 -5.23 -7.02 3.20
C ALA A 122 -5.60 -7.60 4.58
N MET A 123 -4.67 -7.56 5.53
CA MET A 123 -4.90 -8.01 6.91
C MET A 123 -5.94 -7.14 7.63
N ALA A 124 -5.95 -5.82 7.41
CA ALA A 124 -6.95 -4.93 7.99
C ALA A 124 -8.37 -5.27 7.49
N LEU A 125 -8.51 -5.61 6.21
CA LEU A 125 -9.77 -6.03 5.61
C LEU A 125 -10.24 -7.40 6.11
N MET A 126 -9.31 -8.35 6.27
CA MET A 126 -9.64 -9.68 6.79
C MET A 126 -9.88 -9.69 8.31
N GLY A 127 -9.32 -8.73 9.04
CA GLY A 127 -9.34 -8.64 10.50
C GLY A 127 -10.50 -7.84 11.11
N GLY A 128 -11.45 -7.35 10.30
CA GLY A 128 -12.65 -6.63 10.75
C GLY A 128 -13.73 -7.50 11.41
N GLY A 129 -13.43 -8.78 11.70
CA GLY A 129 -14.30 -9.68 12.45
C GLY A 129 -13.48 -10.44 13.49
N GLY A 130 -13.46 -9.93 14.72
CA GLY A 130 -13.10 -10.67 15.92
C GLY A 130 -11.66 -11.21 15.97
N CYS A 131 -10.82 -10.55 16.78
CA CYS A 131 -9.86 -11.30 17.58
C CYS A 131 -10.63 -12.10 18.66
N GLY A 132 -11.44 -13.06 18.21
CA GLY A 132 -12.16 -14.03 19.01
C GLY A 132 -11.40 -15.35 18.95
N SER A 133 -10.48 -15.55 19.88
CA SER A 133 -10.13 -16.87 20.42
C SER A 133 -9.97 -18.02 19.40
N SER A 134 -8.98 -17.98 18.51
CA SER A 134 -8.27 -19.19 18.02
C SER A 134 -7.13 -18.84 17.05
N CYS A 135 -6.04 -18.30 17.57
CA CYS A 135 -4.72 -18.44 16.95
C CYS A 135 -4.01 -19.72 17.42
N ALA A 136 -4.77 -20.78 17.74
CA ALA A 136 -4.26 -22.09 18.13
C ALA A 136 -4.08 -23.05 16.92
N GLY A 137 -3.75 -22.51 15.73
CA GLY A 137 -3.68 -23.28 14.49
C GLY A 137 -2.33 -23.28 13.76
N CYS A 138 -1.34 -22.52 14.23
CA CYS A 138 0.01 -22.50 13.63
C CYS A 138 1.03 -23.18 14.54
N GLN A 139 0.88 -24.48 14.79
CA GLN A 139 1.98 -25.31 15.29
C GLN A 139 1.84 -26.77 14.86
N GLY A 140 2.71 -27.21 13.92
CA GLY A 140 3.06 -28.61 13.63
C GLY A 140 2.00 -29.43 12.88
N CYS A 141 2.18 -29.84 11.61
CA CYS A 141 3.14 -30.85 11.14
C CYS A 141 3.29 -32.06 12.08
N GLY A 142 2.48 -33.09 11.83
CA GLY A 142 2.87 -34.51 11.80
C GLY A 142 3.39 -35.19 13.08
N ALA A 143 2.53 -35.92 13.76
CA ALA A 143 2.65 -37.35 14.15
C ALA A 143 1.52 -37.72 15.11
#